data_AF-A0A3D6EBK8-F1
#
_entry.id   AF-A0A3D6EBK8-F1
#
_cell.length_a   1.000
_cell.length_b   1.000
_cell.length_c   1.000
_cell.angle_alpha   90.00
_cell.angle_beta   90.00
_cell.angle_gamma   90.00
#
_symmetry.space_group_name_H-M   'P 1'
#
loop_
_entity.id
_entity.type
_entity.pdbx_description
1 polymer ?
#
loop_
_entity_poly.entity_id
_entity_poly.type
_entity_poly.pdbx_seq_one_letter_code
_entity_poly.pdbx_strand_id
1 'polypeptide(L)'
;MGEFLSFLGENIQEFLTYTGFANITMGNFIMIIVGCFFIYLAIAKEFEPMLLIPIGFGILIGNIPFKDAGLQLGIYEEGSVLNILYQGVVQGWYPPLIFLGIGAMTDFSALISNPKLMLIGAAAQFGIFGAYAIALAMGFDPSQAGAIGIIGGADGPTSIFL
;
A
#
# COMPACT_ATOMS: atom_id res chain seq x y z
N MET A 1 44.15 -26.03 -14.50
CA MET A 1 43.43 -25.06 -15.35
C MET A 1 41.95 -25.41 -15.48
N GLY A 2 41.57 -26.69 -15.62
CA GLY A 2 40.15 -27.13 -15.66
C GLY A 2 39.34 -26.78 -14.40
N GLU A 3 39.89 -27.03 -13.20
CA GLU A 3 39.21 -26.72 -11.92
C GLU A 3 38.96 -25.21 -11.69
N PHE A 4 39.87 -24.35 -12.14
CA PHE A 4 39.69 -22.90 -12.01
C PHE A 4 38.60 -22.38 -12.95
N LEU A 5 38.51 -22.94 -14.15
CA LEU A 5 37.47 -22.58 -15.12
C LEU A 5 36.09 -23.12 -14.70
N SER A 6 36.01 -24.32 -14.11
CA SER A 6 34.76 -24.82 -13.54
C SER A 6 34.32 -24.00 -12.32
N PHE A 7 35.26 -23.64 -11.44
CA PHE A 7 34.99 -22.76 -10.30
C PHE A 7 34.42 -21.40 -10.76
N LEU A 8 35.05 -20.76 -11.75
CA LEU A 8 34.54 -19.50 -12.30
C LEU A 8 33.16 -19.66 -12.95
N GLY A 9 32.93 -20.75 -13.68
CA GLY A 9 31.65 -21.04 -14.31
C GLY A 9 30.51 -21.19 -13.29
N GLU A 10 30.74 -21.96 -12.23
CA GLU A 10 29.77 -22.18 -11.14
C GLU A 10 29.44 -20.87 -10.41
N ASN A 11 30.45 -20.07 -10.04
CA ASN A 11 30.22 -18.80 -9.35
C ASN A 11 29.49 -17.77 -10.21
N ILE A 12 29.77 -17.72 -11.52
CA ILE A 12 29.05 -16.83 -12.45
C ILE A 12 27.61 -17.29 -12.61
N GLN A 13 27.37 -18.60 -12.76
CA GLN A 13 26.03 -19.15 -12.84
C GLN A 13 25.24 -18.85 -11.57
N GLU A 14 25.86 -19.05 -10.40
CA GLU A 14 25.26 -18.72 -9.12
C GLU A 14 24.95 -17.22 -9.01
N PHE A 15 25.90 -16.34 -9.34
CA PHE A 15 25.69 -14.89 -9.38
C PHE A 15 24.51 -14.48 -10.28
N LEU A 16 24.42 -15.07 -11.47
CA LEU A 16 23.31 -14.81 -12.40
C LEU A 16 21.97 -15.19 -11.79
N THR A 17 21.89 -16.28 -11.02
CA THR A 17 20.65 -16.65 -10.31
C THR A 17 20.28 -15.71 -9.17
N TYR A 18 21.20 -14.90 -8.64
CA TYR A 18 20.87 -13.88 -7.63
C TYR A 18 20.40 -12.56 -8.25
N THR A 19 20.53 -12.38 -9.56
CA THR A 19 20.08 -11.14 -10.22
C THR A 19 18.56 -11.02 -10.22
N GLY A 20 18.03 -9.81 -10.05
CA GLY A 20 16.58 -9.58 -10.10
C GLY A 20 15.95 -9.93 -11.45
N PHE A 21 16.72 -9.83 -12.55
CA PHE A 21 16.26 -10.25 -13.88
C PHE A 21 16.04 -11.76 -13.99
N ALA A 22 16.82 -12.58 -13.29
CA ALA A 22 16.64 -14.03 -13.28
C ALA A 22 15.45 -14.48 -12.40
N ASN A 23 15.06 -13.66 -11.42
CA ASN A 23 14.01 -13.97 -10.46
C ASN A 23 12.68 -13.25 -10.77
N ILE A 24 12.60 -12.51 -11.88
CA ILE A 24 11.39 -11.77 -12.23
C ILE A 24 10.25 -12.72 -12.56
N THR A 25 9.14 -12.59 -11.83
CA THR A 25 7.88 -13.23 -12.22
C THR A 25 7.02 -12.25 -13.01
N MET A 26 6.05 -12.79 -13.76
CA MET A 26 5.07 -11.96 -14.48
C MET A 26 4.30 -11.02 -13.53
N GLY A 27 4.02 -11.48 -12.29
CA GLY A 27 3.36 -10.67 -11.27
C GLY A 27 4.20 -9.46 -10.85
N ASN A 28 5.50 -9.65 -10.59
CA ASN A 28 6.41 -8.55 -10.25
C ASN A 28 6.42 -7.47 -11.35
N PHE A 29 6.50 -7.89 -12.61
CA PHE A 29 6.51 -6.97 -13.74
C PHE A 29 5.23 -6.13 -13.84
N ILE A 30 4.06 -6.76 -13.68
CA ILE A 30 2.76 -6.06 -13.69
C ILE A 30 2.69 -5.06 -12.53
N MET A 31 3.06 -5.47 -11.33
CA MET A 31 2.99 -4.60 -10.16
C MET A 31 3.97 -3.43 -10.24
N ILE A 32 5.16 -3.61 -10.83
CA ILE A 32 6.09 -2.51 -11.09
C ILE A 32 5.45 -1.47 -12.03
N ILE A 33 4.77 -1.90 -13.09
CA ILE A 33 4.04 -1.00 -13.98
C ILE A 33 2.95 -0.24 -13.22
N VAL A 34 2.19 -0.92 -12.36
CA VAL A 34 1.15 -0.29 -11.52
C VAL A 34 1.75 0.73 -10.56
N GLY A 35 2.89 0.41 -9.91
CA GLY A 35 3.60 1.33 -9.04
C GLY A 35 4.07 2.60 -9.78
N CYS A 36 4.67 2.44 -10.96
CA CYS A 36 5.05 3.55 -11.83
C CYS A 36 3.83 4.37 -12.28
N PHE A 37 2.70 3.72 -12.57
CA PHE A 37 1.46 4.38 -12.93
C PHE A 37 0.90 5.23 -11.79
N PHE A 38 0.94 4.75 -10.54
CA PHE A 38 0.52 5.52 -9.37
C PHE A 38 1.43 6.73 -9.12
N ILE A 39 2.75 6.56 -9.23
CA ILE A 39 3.70 7.68 -9.14
C ILE A 39 3.43 8.72 -10.25
N TYR A 40 3.15 8.25 -11.47
CA TYR A 40 2.79 9.14 -12.58
C TYR A 40 1.50 9.93 -12.29
N LEU A 41 0.44 9.28 -11.80
CA LEU A 41 -0.80 9.97 -11.41
C LEU A 41 -0.54 11.00 -10.31
N ALA A 42 0.28 10.66 -9.34
CA ALA A 42 0.59 11.54 -8.22
C ALA A 42 1.37 12.80 -8.66
N ILE A 43 2.31 12.66 -9.60
CA ILE A 43 3.17 13.76 -10.04
C ILE A 43 2.53 14.56 -11.19
N ALA A 44 2.12 13.89 -12.27
CA ALA A 44 1.67 14.55 -13.49
C ALA A 44 0.21 15.04 -13.40
N LYS A 45 -0.59 14.44 -12.52
CA LYS A 45 -2.00 14.77 -12.34
C LYS A 45 -2.33 15.25 -10.92
N GLU A 46 -1.34 15.31 -10.03
CA GLU A 46 -1.47 15.82 -8.66
C GLU A 46 -2.58 15.13 -7.84
N PHE A 47 -2.87 13.85 -8.15
CA PHE A 47 -3.80 13.04 -7.35
C PHE A 47 -3.13 12.64 -6.03
N GLU A 48 -3.60 13.21 -4.92
CA GLU A 48 -3.16 12.93 -3.55
C GLU A 48 -1.66 12.62 -3.41
N PRO A 49 -0.77 13.54 -3.83
CA PRO A 49 0.66 13.25 -3.98
C PRO A 49 1.32 12.80 -2.67
N MET A 50 0.83 13.30 -1.53
CA MET A 50 1.33 12.96 -0.20
C MET A 50 1.15 11.49 0.16
N LEU A 51 0.13 10.81 -0.39
CA LEU A 51 -0.15 9.40 -0.13
C LEU A 51 0.23 8.52 -1.32
N LEU A 52 -0.11 8.95 -2.53
CA LEU A 52 0.01 8.13 -3.74
C LEU A 52 1.47 7.92 -4.17
N ILE A 53 2.38 8.87 -3.90
CA ILE A 53 3.82 8.70 -4.13
C ILE A 53 4.40 7.61 -3.19
N PRO A 54 4.25 7.69 -1.85
CA PRO A 54 4.68 6.62 -0.96
C PRO A 54 4.07 5.25 -1.28
N ILE A 55 2.78 5.20 -1.63
CA ILE A 55 2.11 3.93 -2.02
C ILE A 55 2.73 3.36 -3.29
N GLY A 56 2.89 4.19 -4.33
CA GLY A 56 3.52 3.77 -5.58
C GLY A 56 4.96 3.27 -5.36
N PHE A 57 5.73 3.97 -4.54
CA PHE A 57 7.09 3.57 -4.16
C PHE A 57 7.11 2.26 -3.35
N GLY A 58 6.17 2.08 -2.42
CA GLY A 58 6.00 0.83 -1.67
C GLY A 58 5.66 -0.35 -2.58
N ILE A 59 4.81 -0.15 -3.58
CA ILE A 59 4.50 -1.15 -4.62
C ILE A 59 5.78 -1.51 -5.38
N LEU A 60 6.59 -0.53 -5.79
CA LEU A 60 7.85 -0.79 -6.48
C LEU A 60 8.78 -1.64 -5.63
N ILE A 61 9.09 -1.21 -4.40
CA ILE A 61 10.04 -1.92 -3.53
C ILE A 61 9.53 -3.31 -3.14
N GLY A 62 8.24 -3.43 -2.81
CA GLY A 62 7.62 -4.70 -2.41
C GLY A 62 7.59 -5.73 -3.54
N ASN A 63 7.75 -5.29 -4.78
CA ASN A 63 7.75 -6.15 -5.97
C ASN A 63 9.11 -6.23 -6.67
N ILE A 64 10.20 -5.72 -6.07
CA ILE A 64 11.54 -5.95 -6.59
C ILE A 64 11.82 -7.46 -6.52
N PRO A 65 12.12 -8.12 -7.65
CA PRO A 65 12.48 -9.53 -7.63
C PRO A 65 13.88 -9.68 -7.03
N PHE A 66 13.97 -10.43 -5.94
CA PHE A 66 15.25 -10.83 -5.36
C PHE A 66 15.18 -12.30 -4.96
N LYS A 67 16.33 -12.96 -4.94
CA LYS A 67 16.49 -14.30 -4.39
C LYS A 67 16.74 -14.17 -2.90
N ASP A 68 15.97 -14.88 -2.07
CA ASP A 68 16.17 -14.88 -0.63
C ASP A 68 17.56 -15.44 -0.30
N ALA A 69 18.42 -14.55 0.17
CA ALA A 69 19.82 -14.82 0.52
C ALA A 69 20.06 -14.54 2.02
N GLY A 70 19.00 -14.43 2.82
CA GLY A 70 19.07 -14.01 4.23
C GLY A 70 19.59 -12.59 4.43
N LEU A 71 19.40 -11.73 3.42
CA LEU A 71 19.88 -10.34 3.43
C LEU A 71 18.92 -9.36 4.12
N GLN A 72 17.73 -9.81 4.53
CA GLN A 72 16.75 -8.97 5.25
C GLN A 72 16.42 -7.68 4.50
N LEU A 73 16.15 -7.83 3.20
CA LEU A 73 15.88 -6.71 2.29
C LEU A 73 14.38 -6.61 1.94
N GLY A 74 13.63 -7.70 2.03
CA GLY A 74 12.22 -7.72 1.62
C GLY A 74 11.27 -7.09 2.63
N ILE A 75 10.21 -6.41 2.17
CA ILE A 75 9.14 -5.89 3.04
C ILE A 75 8.49 -7.01 3.87
N TYR A 76 8.36 -8.19 3.27
CA TYR A 76 7.76 -9.38 3.88
C TYR A 76 8.76 -10.27 4.60
N GLU A 77 10.03 -9.88 4.66
CA GLU A 77 11.08 -10.62 5.35
C GLU A 77 11.20 -10.13 6.79
N GLU A 78 10.96 -11.02 7.76
CA GLU A 78 10.97 -10.68 9.18
C GLU A 78 12.35 -10.17 9.61
N GLY A 79 12.39 -9.01 10.27
CA GLY A 79 13.63 -8.35 10.68
C GLY A 79 14.24 -7.39 9.66
N SER A 80 13.70 -7.30 8.44
CA SER A 80 14.11 -6.25 7.50
C SER A 80 13.68 -4.86 7.99
N VAL A 81 14.43 -3.83 7.61
CA VAL A 81 14.06 -2.43 7.92
C VAL A 81 12.68 -2.10 7.37
N LEU A 82 12.35 -2.58 6.17
CA LEU A 82 11.06 -2.32 5.54
C LEU A 82 9.92 -3.08 6.21
N ASN A 83 10.17 -4.27 6.73
CA ASN A 83 9.21 -5.03 7.53
C ASN A 83 8.90 -4.29 8.82
N ILE A 84 9.92 -3.78 9.51
CA ILE A 84 9.75 -2.97 10.74
C ILE A 84 8.89 -1.74 10.47
N LEU A 85 9.08 -1.06 9.33
CA LEU A 85 8.22 0.06 8.94
C LEU A 85 6.79 -0.42 8.63
N TYR A 86 6.63 -1.52 7.91
CA TYR A 86 5.31 -2.08 7.57
C TYR A 86 4.53 -2.52 8.82
N GLN A 87 5.21 -2.95 9.88
CA GLN A 87 4.57 -3.28 11.16
C GLN A 87 3.78 -2.12 11.76
N GLY A 88 4.17 -0.86 11.53
CA GLY A 88 3.38 0.28 12.00
C GLY A 88 2.00 0.40 11.34
N VAL A 89 1.84 -0.15 10.14
CA VAL A 89 0.53 -0.28 9.48
C VAL A 89 -0.22 -1.50 10.02
N VAL A 90 0.43 -2.67 10.04
CA VAL A 90 -0.20 -3.94 10.48
C VAL A 90 -0.65 -3.89 11.94
N GLN A 91 0.13 -3.25 12.81
CA GLN A 91 -0.21 -3.07 14.23
C GLN A 91 -1.15 -1.87 14.47
N GLY A 92 -1.53 -1.15 13.41
CA GLY A 92 -2.51 -0.05 13.48
C GLY A 92 -1.98 1.19 14.21
N TRP A 93 -0.68 1.45 14.20
CA TRP A 93 -0.11 2.64 14.85
C TRP A 93 -0.19 3.89 13.98
N TYR A 94 0.18 3.76 12.70
CA TYR A 94 0.23 4.90 11.80
C TYR A 94 -1.13 5.50 11.48
N PRO A 95 -2.20 4.73 11.20
CA PRO A 95 -3.49 5.32 10.85
C PRO A 95 -4.08 6.21 11.97
N PRO A 96 -4.12 5.80 13.26
CA PRO A 96 -4.57 6.67 14.33
C PRO A 96 -3.69 7.90 14.55
N LEU A 97 -2.37 7.78 14.36
CA LEU A 97 -1.45 8.93 14.48
C LEU A 97 -1.69 9.95 13.37
N ILE A 98 -1.92 9.49 12.13
CA ILE A 98 -2.29 10.36 11.01
C ILE A 98 -3.66 11.01 11.28
N PHE A 99 -4.63 10.22 11.78
CA PHE A 99 -5.97 10.72 12.11
C PHE A 99 -5.94 11.77 13.23
N LEU A 100 -5.10 11.58 14.26
CA LEU A 100 -4.85 12.58 15.29
C LEU A 100 -4.30 13.88 14.68
N GLY A 101 -3.36 13.77 13.72
CA GLY A 101 -2.82 14.92 13.00
C GLY A 101 -3.88 15.68 12.20
N ILE A 102 -4.73 14.96 11.45
CA ILE A 102 -5.86 15.54 10.71
C ILE A 102 -6.83 16.23 11.66
N GLY A 103 -7.18 15.59 12.77
CA GLY A 103 -8.05 16.16 13.80
C GLY A 103 -7.48 17.44 14.42
N ALA A 104 -6.17 17.49 14.66
CA ALA A 104 -5.49 18.67 15.18
C ALA A 104 -5.46 19.86 14.18
N MET A 105 -5.50 19.57 12.87
CA MET A 105 -5.53 20.58 11.81
C MET A 105 -6.96 20.97 11.38
N THR A 106 -7.99 20.29 11.88
CA THR A 106 -9.38 20.49 11.45
C THR A 106 -9.99 21.73 12.11
N ASP A 107 -10.50 22.66 11.30
CA ASP A 107 -11.22 23.85 11.78
C ASP A 107 -12.71 23.53 12.03
N PHE A 108 -13.13 23.61 13.29
CA PHE A 108 -14.51 23.37 13.71
C PHE A 108 -15.41 24.61 13.61
N SER A 109 -14.88 25.79 13.28
CA SER A 109 -15.63 27.06 13.25
C SER A 109 -16.85 27.02 12.34
N ALA A 110 -16.71 26.43 11.14
CA ALA A 110 -17.81 26.25 10.19
C ALA A 110 -18.89 25.28 10.73
N LEU A 111 -18.47 24.21 11.41
CA LEU A 111 -19.39 23.20 11.96
C LEU A 111 -20.18 23.75 13.16
N ILE A 112 -19.50 24.49 14.06
CA ILE A 112 -20.12 25.08 15.26
C ILE A 112 -21.07 26.23 14.86
N SER A 113 -20.71 27.02 13.84
CA SER A 113 -21.55 28.13 13.37
C SER A 113 -22.82 27.67 12.63
N ASN A 114 -22.80 26.50 11.98
CA ASN A 114 -23.99 25.90 11.39
C ASN A 114 -24.04 24.38 11.62
N PRO A 115 -24.60 23.94 12.77
CA PRO A 115 -24.66 22.51 13.13
C PRO A 115 -25.43 21.64 12.14
N LYS A 116 -26.27 22.22 11.27
CA LYS A 116 -26.97 21.47 10.21
C LYS A 116 -26.00 20.84 9.21
N LEU A 117 -24.77 21.35 9.09
CA LEU A 117 -23.72 20.73 8.28
C LEU A 117 -23.36 19.31 8.78
N MET A 118 -23.60 18.99 10.05
CA MET A 118 -23.45 17.62 10.56
C MET A 118 -24.36 16.61 9.84
N LEU A 119 -25.54 17.04 9.36
CA LEU A 119 -26.46 16.19 8.61
C LEU A 119 -25.91 15.83 7.22
N ILE A 120 -25.07 16.69 6.64
CA ILE A 120 -24.36 16.38 5.38
C ILE A 120 -23.32 15.29 5.65
N GLY A 121 -22.60 15.38 6.78
CA GLY A 121 -21.70 14.31 7.22
C GLY A 121 -22.42 12.98 7.47
N ALA A 122 -23.64 13.02 8.03
CA ALA A 122 -24.48 11.83 8.17
C ALA A 122 -24.90 11.28 6.79
N ALA A 123 -25.16 12.14 5.80
CA ALA A 123 -25.48 11.71 4.46
C ALA A 123 -24.31 11.00 3.76
N ALA A 124 -23.06 11.37 4.06
CA ALA A 124 -21.87 10.68 3.54
C ALA A 124 -21.81 9.20 3.95
N GLN A 125 -22.41 8.82 5.08
CA GLN A 125 -22.49 7.43 5.53
C GLN A 125 -23.32 6.54 4.60
N PHE A 126 -24.26 7.10 3.83
CA PHE A 126 -24.97 6.33 2.79
C PHE A 126 -24.01 5.84 1.69
N GLY A 127 -22.90 6.54 1.45
CA GLY A 127 -21.85 6.08 0.53
C GLY A 127 -21.23 4.77 1.01
N ILE A 128 -20.96 4.64 2.32
CA ILE A 128 -20.43 3.42 2.93
C ILE A 128 -21.41 2.26 2.78
N PHE A 129 -22.67 2.48 3.14
CA PHE A 129 -23.71 1.44 3.01
C PHE A 129 -23.95 1.04 1.55
N GLY A 130 -23.88 2.00 0.62
CA GLY A 130 -24.00 1.73 -0.82
C GLY A 130 -22.85 0.85 -1.32
N ALA A 131 -21.60 1.21 -1.03
CA ALA A 131 -20.43 0.42 -1.40
C ALA A 131 -20.47 -0.99 -0.77
N TYR A 132 -20.85 -1.09 0.50
CA TYR A 132 -21.04 -2.37 1.21
C TYR A 132 -22.10 -3.26 0.55
N ALA A 133 -23.28 -2.70 0.25
CA ALA A 133 -24.36 -3.44 -0.39
C ALA A 133 -23.99 -3.94 -1.79
N ILE A 134 -23.27 -3.12 -2.58
CA ILE A 134 -22.76 -3.51 -3.88
C ILE A 134 -21.72 -4.63 -3.75
N ALA A 135 -20.79 -4.53 -2.79
CA ALA A 135 -19.79 -5.56 -2.55
C ALA A 135 -20.43 -6.91 -2.17
N LEU A 136 -21.43 -6.90 -1.27
CA LEU A 136 -22.20 -8.11 -0.95
C LEU A 136 -22.93 -8.68 -2.17
N ALA A 137 -23.54 -7.82 -3.01
CA ALA A 137 -24.22 -8.25 -4.22
C ALA A 137 -23.26 -8.85 -5.26
N MET A 138 -21.99 -8.42 -5.26
CA MET A 138 -20.92 -9.01 -6.08
C MET A 138 -20.37 -10.32 -5.51
N GLY A 139 -20.83 -10.75 -4.32
CA GLY A 139 -20.47 -12.03 -3.71
C GLY A 139 -19.27 -11.97 -2.76
N PHE A 140 -18.84 -10.80 -2.33
CA PHE A 140 -17.79 -10.67 -1.30
C PHE A 140 -18.32 -11.13 0.08
N ASP A 141 -17.43 -11.71 0.88
CA ASP A 141 -17.73 -12.04 2.28
C ASP A 141 -18.04 -10.75 3.07
N PRO A 142 -18.92 -10.77 4.10
CA PRO A 142 -19.23 -9.60 4.89
C PRO A 142 -18.01 -8.87 5.47
N SER A 143 -16.94 -9.58 5.83
CA SER A 143 -15.70 -8.97 6.30
C SER A 143 -14.98 -8.15 5.21
N GLN A 144 -14.89 -8.70 4.00
CA GLN A 144 -14.27 -8.05 2.84
C GLN A 144 -15.14 -6.91 2.32
N ALA A 145 -16.45 -7.12 2.25
CA ALA A 145 -17.42 -6.10 1.89
C ALA A 145 -17.38 -4.93 2.88
N GLY A 146 -17.15 -5.22 4.17
CA GLY A 146 -16.92 -4.21 5.22
C GLY A 146 -15.76 -3.29 4.87
N ALA A 147 -14.58 -3.85 4.59
CA ALA A 147 -13.40 -3.09 4.19
C ALA A 147 -13.62 -2.28 2.90
N ILE A 148 -14.27 -2.86 1.88
CA ILE A 148 -14.62 -2.18 0.63
C ILE A 148 -15.62 -1.02 0.89
N GLY A 149 -16.56 -1.22 1.81
CA GLY A 149 -17.58 -0.25 2.16
C GLY A 149 -16.99 1.07 2.65
N ILE A 150 -15.94 1.01 3.48
CA ILE A 150 -15.33 2.21 4.09
C ILE A 150 -14.74 3.17 3.06
N ILE A 151 -14.37 2.69 1.87
CA ILE A 151 -13.94 3.54 0.74
C ILE A 151 -15.02 4.58 0.39
N GLY A 152 -16.30 4.22 0.54
CA GLY A 152 -17.43 5.13 0.33
C GLY A 152 -17.49 6.31 1.31
N GLY A 153 -16.73 6.27 2.40
CA GLY A 153 -16.58 7.38 3.35
C GLY A 153 -15.56 8.43 2.91
N ALA A 154 -14.78 8.17 1.85
CA ALA A 154 -13.75 9.07 1.30
C ALA A 154 -12.70 9.55 2.32
N ASP A 155 -12.41 8.73 3.34
CA ASP A 155 -11.41 9.00 4.38
C ASP A 155 -10.31 7.93 4.34
N GLY A 156 -9.14 8.30 3.80
CA GLY A 156 -8.02 7.41 3.55
C GLY A 156 -7.47 6.73 4.81
N PRO A 157 -7.01 7.47 5.84
CA PRO A 157 -6.48 6.89 7.06
C PRO A 157 -7.42 5.92 7.76
N THR A 158 -8.71 6.25 7.82
CA THR A 158 -9.73 5.38 8.43
C THR A 158 -9.96 4.11 7.59
N SER A 159 -9.88 4.22 6.26
CA SER A 159 -9.95 3.06 5.36
C SER A 159 -8.73 2.12 5.48
N ILE A 160 -7.56 2.64 5.84
CA ILE A 160 -6.34 1.83 6.03
C ILE A 160 -6.35 1.10 7.38
N PHE A 161 -7.07 1.64 8.37
CA PHE A 161 -7.12 1.09 9.72
C PHE A 161 -8.01 -0.15 9.87
N LEU A 162 -9.09 -0.23 9.09
CA LEU A 162 -10.17 -1.22 9.19
C LEU A 162 -9.91 -2.45 8.31
#